data_AF-A0A536UCP2-F1
#
_entry.id   AF-A0A536UCP2-F1
#
_cell.length_a   1.000
_cell.length_b   1.000
_cell.length_c   1.000
_cell.angle_alpha   90.00
_cell.angle_beta   90.00
_cell.angle_gamma   90.00
#
_symmetry.space_group_name_H-M   'P 1'
#
loop_
_entity.id
_entity.type
_entity.pdbx_description
1 polymer ?
#
loop_
_entity_poly.entity_id
_entity_poly.type
_entity_poly.pdbx_seq_one_letter_code
_entity_poly.pdbx_strand_id
1 'polypeptide(L)'
;MFPGRPCHFLGAEGCTIYDARPVEPCRNFVCGWLAGDSPFPEEFRPNRLGVIIVPIRWRELPAYILLPAGQDPDDALIKWMSEFGKRTGRPFFFSRGSERFGFGPPEFQRDMLALLASNKRLW
;
A
#
# COMPACT_ATOMS: atom_id res chain seq x y z
N MET A 1 10.20 9.48 -8.08
CA MET A 1 9.84 9.41 -6.65
C MET A 1 10.42 8.11 -6.09
N PHE A 2 11.00 8.12 -4.89
CA PHE A 2 11.47 6.89 -4.22
C PHE A 2 10.51 6.55 -3.07
N PRO A 3 10.22 5.26 -2.81
CA PRO A 3 9.46 4.84 -1.63
C PRO A 3 10.01 5.43 -0.33
N GLY A 4 9.12 5.81 0.60
CA GLY A 4 9.50 6.38 1.90
C GLY A 4 10.04 7.81 1.86
N ARG A 5 10.13 8.44 0.68
CA ARG A 5 10.53 9.86 0.56
C ARG A 5 9.37 10.72 0.08
N PRO A 6 9.18 11.92 0.65
CA PRO A 6 8.22 12.87 0.11
C PRO A 6 8.47 13.17 -1.38
N CYS A 7 7.41 13.56 -2.08
CA CYS A 7 7.53 14.03 -3.46
C CYS A 7 8.50 15.21 -3.55
N HIS A 8 9.37 15.25 -4.57
CA HIS A 8 10.33 16.34 -4.73
C HIS A 8 9.68 17.71 -5.04
N PHE A 9 8.39 17.73 -5.39
CA PHE A 9 7.59 18.94 -5.53
C PHE A 9 6.92 19.38 -4.21
N LEU A 10 7.18 18.69 -3.10
CA LEU A 10 6.72 19.14 -1.78
C LEU A 10 7.59 20.31 -1.31
N GLY A 11 7.02 21.50 -1.23
CA GLY A 11 7.59 22.68 -0.61
C GLY A 11 7.07 22.91 0.81
N ALA A 12 7.45 24.03 1.42
CA ALA A 12 7.09 24.36 2.81
C ALA A 12 5.57 24.47 3.04
N GLU A 13 4.83 24.99 2.04
CA GLU A 13 3.38 25.22 2.12
C GLU A 13 2.56 24.14 1.40
N GLY A 14 3.20 23.08 0.89
CA GLY A 14 2.55 22.01 0.14
C GLY A 14 3.13 21.81 -1.26
N CYS A 15 2.32 21.27 -2.17
CA CYS A 15 2.78 20.93 -3.53
C CYS A 15 3.03 22.20 -4.36
N THR A 16 4.27 22.41 -4.80
CA THR A 16 4.67 23.59 -5.60
C THR A 16 4.11 23.60 -7.02
N ILE A 17 3.55 22.48 -7.47
CA ILE A 17 2.91 22.33 -8.78
C ILE A 17 1.43 21.94 -8.65
N TYR A 18 0.74 22.33 -7.57
CA TYR A 18 -0.61 21.85 -7.24
C TYR A 18 -1.59 21.87 -8.43
N ASP A 19 -1.67 23.00 -9.13
CA ASP A 19 -2.55 23.18 -10.29
C ASP A 19 -2.06 22.47 -11.55
N ALA A 20 -0.75 22.20 -11.64
CA ALA A 20 -0.10 21.52 -12.75
C ALA A 20 0.19 20.04 -12.45
N ARG A 21 -0.37 19.47 -11.37
CA ARG A 21 -0.15 18.08 -10.99
C ARG A 21 -0.48 17.14 -12.16
N PRO A 22 0.40 16.17 -12.47
CA PRO A 22 0.13 15.21 -13.53
C PRO A 22 -1.12 14.40 -13.20
N VAL A 23 -1.81 13.94 -14.24
CA VAL A 23 -3.00 13.09 -14.09
C VAL A 23 -2.64 11.84 -13.29
N GLU A 24 -1.55 11.17 -13.68
CA GLU A 24 -1.00 10.02 -12.97
C GLU A 24 0.35 10.33 -12.31
N PRO A 25 0.58 9.95 -11.03
CA PRO A 25 -0.42 9.45 -10.08
C PRO A 25 -1.17 10.60 -9.36
N CYS A 26 -0.74 11.86 -9.49
CA CYS A 26 -1.09 12.91 -8.52
C CYS A 26 -2.58 13.28 -8.44
N ARG A 27 -3.34 13.18 -9.54
CA ARG A 27 -4.78 13.50 -9.53
C ARG A 27 -5.66 12.26 -9.38
N ASN A 28 -5.23 11.15 -9.96
CA ASN A 28 -6.03 9.93 -10.02
C ASN A 28 -5.80 8.97 -8.85
N PHE A 29 -4.68 9.10 -8.14
CA PHE A 29 -4.42 8.25 -6.98
C PHE A 29 -5.42 8.53 -5.85
N VAL A 30 -6.13 7.48 -5.45
CA VAL A 30 -6.97 7.47 -4.26
C VAL A 30 -6.40 6.42 -3.29
N CYS A 31 -6.03 6.86 -2.10
CA CYS A 31 -5.58 5.97 -1.03
C CYS A 31 -6.70 4.98 -0.67
N GLY A 32 -6.36 3.73 -0.36
CA GLY A 32 -7.31 2.71 0.06
C GLY A 32 -8.10 3.11 1.31
N TRP A 33 -7.51 3.92 2.20
CA TRP A 33 -8.21 4.52 3.34
C TRP A 33 -9.25 5.59 2.92
N LEU A 34 -8.98 6.35 1.85
CA LEU A 34 -9.85 7.44 1.39
C LEU A 34 -10.92 6.96 0.40
N ALA A 35 -10.80 5.73 -0.12
CA ALA A 35 -11.77 5.16 -1.05
C ALA A 35 -13.19 5.14 -0.44
N GLY A 36 -14.22 5.35 -1.27
CA GLY A 36 -15.61 5.48 -0.78
C GLY A 36 -16.14 4.24 -0.05
N ASP A 37 -15.64 3.05 -0.40
CA ASP A 37 -15.95 1.77 0.25
C ASP A 37 -14.80 1.28 1.16
N SER A 38 -14.01 2.21 1.70
CA SER A 38 -12.84 1.85 2.50
C SER A 38 -13.20 0.98 3.70
N PRO A 39 -12.56 -0.18 3.88
CA PRO A 39 -12.74 -1.00 5.06
C PRO A 39 -11.85 -0.57 6.23
N PHE A 40 -11.02 0.46 6.05
CA PHE A 40 -9.99 0.85 7.00
C PHE A 40 -10.54 1.84 8.02
N PRO A 41 -10.15 1.71 9.30
CA PRO A 41 -10.63 2.59 10.35
C PRO A 41 -9.98 3.98 10.24
N GLU A 42 -10.52 4.98 10.96
CA GLU A 42 -10.07 6.38 10.90
C GLU A 42 -8.60 6.56 11.32
N GLU A 43 -8.09 5.68 12.21
CA GLU A 43 -6.70 5.67 12.64
C GLU A 43 -5.73 5.35 11.50
N PHE A 44 -6.21 4.72 10.42
CA PHE A 44 -5.39 4.35 9.26
C PHE A 44 -5.20 5.50 8.27
N ARG A 45 -5.70 6.69 8.61
CA ARG A 45 -5.43 7.91 7.86
C ARG A 45 -3.91 8.10 7.68
N PRO A 46 -3.39 8.31 6.45
CA PRO A 46 -1.94 8.25 6.20
C PRO A 46 -1.07 9.15 7.06
N ASN A 47 -1.51 10.36 7.41
CA ASN A 47 -0.74 11.27 8.25
C ASN A 47 -0.73 10.89 9.75
N ARG A 48 -1.56 9.92 10.16
CA ARG A 48 -1.54 9.32 11.50
C ARG A 48 -0.83 7.97 11.49
N LEU A 49 -1.11 7.16 10.47
CA LEU A 49 -0.56 5.81 10.32
C LEU A 49 0.91 5.81 9.87
N GLY A 50 1.35 6.87 9.18
CA GLY A 50 2.68 6.96 8.56
C GLY A 50 2.90 5.95 7.43
N VAL A 51 1.82 5.37 6.91
CA VAL A 51 1.78 4.38 5.82
C VAL A 51 0.69 4.79 4.83
N ILE A 52 0.99 4.73 3.54
CA ILE A 52 -0.01 4.91 2.47
C ILE A 52 -0.50 3.54 2.04
N ILE A 53 -1.82 3.34 2.09
CA ILE A 53 -2.47 2.13 1.61
C ILE A 53 -2.77 2.31 0.12
N VAL A 54 -2.01 1.65 -0.74
CA VAL A 54 -2.20 1.71 -2.19
C VAL A 54 -3.15 0.58 -2.61
N PRO A 55 -4.35 0.88 -3.12
CA PRO A 55 -5.24 -0.15 -3.65
C PRO A 55 -4.69 -0.67 -4.97
N ILE A 56 -4.67 -2.00 -5.10
CA ILE A 56 -4.28 -2.71 -6.32
C ILE A 56 -5.27 -3.86 -6.56
N ARG A 57 -5.07 -4.60 -7.65
CA ARG A 57 -5.79 -5.84 -7.93
C ARG A 57 -4.81 -7.00 -7.94
N TRP A 58 -5.18 -8.09 -7.28
CA TRP A 58 -4.58 -9.40 -7.52
C TRP A 58 -5.64 -10.26 -8.18
N ARG A 59 -5.39 -10.63 -9.45
CA ARG A 59 -6.42 -11.17 -10.34
C ARG A 59 -7.62 -10.21 -10.36
N GLU A 60 -8.82 -10.70 -10.11
CA GLU A 60 -10.03 -9.89 -10.02
C GLU A 60 -10.41 -9.44 -8.59
N LEU A 61 -9.54 -9.71 -7.60
CA LEU A 61 -9.79 -9.40 -6.20
C LEU A 61 -9.07 -8.13 -5.75
N PRO A 62 -9.72 -7.30 -4.91
CA PRO A 62 -9.05 -6.17 -4.27
C PRO A 62 -7.87 -6.63 -3.41
N ALA A 63 -6.76 -5.93 -3.55
CA ALA A 63 -5.54 -6.14 -2.79
C ALA A 63 -4.93 -4.79 -2.41
N TYR A 64 -3.97 -4.79 -1.48
CA TYR A 64 -3.38 -3.55 -0.98
C TYR A 64 -1.86 -3.64 -0.88
N ILE A 65 -1.16 -2.53 -1.12
CA ILE A 65 0.26 -2.38 -0.78
C ILE A 65 0.36 -1.37 0.36
N LEU A 66 0.99 -1.77 1.46
CA LEU A 66 1.31 -0.91 2.59
C LEU A 66 2.66 -0.24 2.33
N LEU A 67 2.63 0.98 1.82
CA LEU A 67 3.83 1.73 1.43
C LEU A 67 4.27 2.66 2.57
N PRO A 68 5.52 2.56 3.06
CA PRO A 68 6.04 3.48 4.07
C PRO A 68 5.94 4.95 3.63
N ALA A 69 5.45 5.80 4.52
CA ALA A 69 5.26 7.24 4.31
C ALA A 69 5.63 8.03 5.56
N GLY A 70 6.78 7.69 6.15
CA GLY A 70 7.29 8.25 7.40
C GLY A 70 7.75 7.16 8.35
N GLN A 71 7.06 6.01 8.36
CA GLN A 71 7.44 4.81 9.10
C GLN A 71 7.09 3.54 8.32
N ASP A 72 7.77 2.45 8.64
CA ASP A 72 7.42 1.12 8.14
C ASP A 72 6.13 0.62 8.80
N PRO A 73 5.36 -0.27 8.14
CA PRO A 73 4.23 -0.97 8.76
C PRO A 73 4.64 -1.71 10.05
N ASP A 74 4.07 -1.29 11.17
CA ASP A 74 4.33 -1.88 12.48
C ASP A 74 3.60 -3.23 12.68
N ASP A 75 3.92 -3.93 13.78
CA ASP A 75 3.32 -5.23 14.09
C ASP A 75 1.79 -5.14 14.29
N ALA A 76 1.30 -4.01 14.82
CA ALA A 76 -0.13 -3.82 15.08
C ALA A 76 -0.92 -3.71 13.77
N LEU A 77 -0.41 -2.91 12.83
CA LEU A 77 -0.96 -2.77 11.49
C LEU A 77 -0.89 -4.10 10.73
N ILE A 78 0.24 -4.79 10.76
CA ILE A 78 0.40 -6.09 10.07
C ILE A 78 -0.56 -7.13 10.67
N LYS A 79 -0.72 -7.17 11.99
CA LYS A 79 -1.68 -8.05 12.65
C LYS A 79 -3.10 -7.76 12.20
N TRP A 80 -3.51 -6.48 12.23
CA TRP A 80 -4.84 -6.07 11.77
C TRP A 80 -5.08 -6.45 10.31
N MET A 81 -4.11 -6.17 9.43
CA MET A 81 -4.19 -6.48 8.00
C MET A 81 -4.26 -7.99 7.75
N SER A 82 -3.54 -8.78 8.56
CA SER A 82 -3.60 -10.24 8.52
C SER A 82 -4.97 -10.78 8.92
N GLU A 83 -5.57 -10.25 10.00
CA GLU A 83 -6.92 -10.62 10.43
C GLU A 83 -7.98 -10.20 9.41
N PHE A 84 -7.86 -8.99 8.86
CA PHE A 84 -8.69 -8.50 7.78
C PHE A 84 -8.60 -9.37 6.52
N GLY A 85 -7.38 -9.72 6.10
CA GLY A 85 -7.13 -10.60 4.96
C GLY A 85 -7.69 -12.00 5.17
N LYS A 86 -7.56 -12.58 6.38
CA LYS A 86 -8.17 -13.88 6.74
C LYS A 86 -9.70 -13.84 6.65
N ARG A 87 -10.33 -12.75 7.10
CA ARG A 87 -11.79 -12.60 7.09
C ARG A 87 -12.37 -12.35 5.69
N THR A 88 -11.63 -11.64 4.84
CA THR A 88 -12.16 -11.15 3.56
C THR A 88 -11.56 -11.82 2.32
N GLY A 89 -10.48 -12.59 2.49
CA GLY A 89 -9.71 -13.16 1.38
C GLY A 89 -8.86 -12.13 0.61
N ARG A 90 -8.89 -10.84 0.99
CA ARG A 90 -8.15 -9.78 0.31
C ARG A 90 -6.67 -9.81 0.71
N PRO A 91 -5.73 -10.07 -0.22
CA PRO A 91 -4.32 -10.09 0.13
C PRO A 91 -3.75 -8.69 0.27
N PHE A 92 -2.59 -8.60 0.89
CA PHE A 92 -1.82 -7.38 0.96
C PHE A 92 -0.32 -7.63 0.93
N PHE A 93 0.41 -6.58 0.58
CA PHE A 93 1.86 -6.52 0.51
C PHE A 93 2.38 -5.48 1.50
N PHE A 94 3.56 -5.71 2.06
CA PHE A 94 4.22 -4.74 2.93
C PHE A 94 5.73 -4.93 2.92
N SER A 95 6.47 -3.86 3.20
CA SER A 95 7.92 -3.90 3.34
C SER A 95 8.36 -3.73 4.79
N ARG A 96 9.48 -4.35 5.15
CA ARG A 96 10.28 -4.01 6.34
C ARG A 96 11.71 -3.83 5.89
N GLY A 97 12.23 -2.60 5.97
CA GLY A 97 13.51 -2.28 5.35
C GLY A 97 13.54 -2.61 3.85
N SER A 98 14.51 -3.43 3.43
CA SER A 98 14.65 -3.88 2.04
C SER A 98 13.79 -5.09 1.68
N GLU A 99 13.24 -5.79 2.68
CA GLU A 99 12.49 -7.01 2.47
C GLU A 99 11.03 -6.72 2.14
N ARG A 100 10.45 -7.60 1.33
CA ARG A 100 9.12 -7.48 0.78
C ARG A 100 8.33 -8.74 1.07
N PHE A 101 7.15 -8.56 1.63
CA PHE A 101 6.30 -9.66 2.09
C PHE A 101 4.93 -9.57 1.43
N GLY A 102 4.30 -10.73 1.26
CA GLY A 102 2.93 -10.87 0.79
C GLY A 102 2.14 -11.76 1.75
N PHE A 103 0.96 -11.31 2.15
CA PHE A 103 0.02 -12.09 2.96
C PHE A 103 -1.31 -12.23 2.21
N GLY A 104 -1.90 -13.42 2.26
CA GLY A 104 -3.11 -13.72 1.51
C GLY A 104 -3.48 -15.20 1.55
N PRO A 105 -4.57 -15.58 0.86
CA PRO A 105 -5.05 -16.96 0.82
C PRO A 105 -4.05 -17.92 0.16
N PRO A 106 -4.22 -19.26 0.30
CA PRO A 106 -3.23 -20.24 -0.20
C PRO A 106 -2.89 -20.08 -1.69
N GLU A 107 -3.84 -19.73 -2.53
CA GLU A 107 -3.64 -19.47 -3.96
C GLU A 107 -2.78 -18.22 -4.22
N PHE A 108 -2.92 -17.18 -3.40
CA PHE A 108 -2.07 -16.00 -3.46
C PHE A 108 -0.64 -16.39 -3.08
N GLN A 109 -0.46 -17.20 -2.03
CA GLN A 109 0.87 -17.67 -1.62
C GLN A 109 1.54 -18.49 -2.73
N ARG A 110 0.81 -19.35 -3.44
CA ARG A 110 1.34 -20.08 -4.60
C ARG A 110 1.76 -19.15 -5.74
N ASP A 111 0.94 -18.15 -6.06
CA ASP A 111 1.28 -17.15 -7.09
C ASP A 111 2.56 -16.38 -6.71
N MET A 112 2.70 -15.99 -5.43
CA MET A 112 3.88 -15.26 -4.95
C MET A 112 5.14 -16.12 -4.98
N LEU A 113 5.05 -17.40 -4.59
CA LEU A 113 6.16 -18.34 -4.71
C LEU A 113 6.60 -18.54 -6.17
N ALA A 114 5.65 -18.61 -7.11
CA ALA A 114 5.96 -18.71 -8.53
C ALA A 114 6.65 -17.44 -9.08
N LEU A 115 6.25 -16.25 -8.63
CA LEU A 115 6.91 -15.00 -8.97
C LEU A 115 8.36 -14.96 -8.47
N LEU A 116 8.58 -15.34 -7.20
CA LEU A 116 9.92 -15.39 -6.60
C LEU A 116 10.82 -16.40 -7.30
N ALA A 117 10.30 -17.60 -7.62
CA ALA A 117 11.02 -18.60 -8.40
C ALA A 117 11.41 -18.11 -9.81
N SER A 118 10.64 -17.17 -10.36
CA SER A 118 10.91 -16.53 -11.65
C SER A 118 11.83 -15.30 -11.53
N ASN A 119 12.44 -15.06 -10.37
CA ASN A 119 13.25 -13.88 -10.04
C ASN A 119 12.52 -12.54 -10.28
N LYS A 120 11.20 -12.53 -10.15
CA LYS A 120 10.37 -11.32 -10.24
C LYS A 120 10.10 -10.75 -8.84
N ARG A 121 9.89 -9.45 -8.77
CA ARG A 121 9.50 -8.75 -7.54
C ARG A 121 8.02 -8.99 -7.24
N LEU A 122 7.66 -9.00 -5.96
CA LEU A 122 6.27 -9.15 -5.50
C LEU A 122 5.37 -7.97 -5.92
N TRP A 123 5.92 -6.76 -6.00
CA TRP A 123 5.30 -5.56 -6.57
C TRP A 123 6.36 -4.55 -7.02
#